data_AF-A0A846RKX4-F1
#
_entry.id   AF-A0A846RKX4-F1
#
_cell.length_a   1.000
_cell.length_b   1.000
_cell.length_c   1.000
_cell.angle_alpha   90.00
_cell.angle_beta   90.00
_cell.angle_gamma   90.00
#
_symmetry.space_group_name_H-M   'P 1'
#
loop_
_entity.id
_entity.type
_entity.pdbx_description
1 polymer ?
#
loop_
_entity_poly.entity_id
_entity_poly.type
_entity_poly.pdbx_seq_one_letter_code
_entity_poly.pdbx_strand_id
1 'polypeptide(L)'
;MTTNIAPQTSTTPATEPKRTEPPASRKKNTEELSGSTGRRLLKHLLLTVFGIIMLYPLLWMLVSSLRPNDVIFREAGLWLDTFEISNYTEGWNALQSPFGHYMINSMIVVIGSIIGNLVSCSMAAYAFARLKFRRRNLLFAIMLMTIMLPIHVIIVPQYIIFSEMGWVNTFIPLVLPKLLATDAFFVFLMVQFIRGLPKELDEAARIDGCGHVRIFTRIILPLMMPALATTTIFTFIWTWNDFFSQLIYLTDPEMYTVPVALRSFVDSTATSSWGSMFAMSIVSLLPVFLVFLFGQKYLVKGIATTGIK
;
A
#
# COMPACT_ATOMS: atom_id res chain seq x y z
N MET A 1 -42.65 43.29 -81.59
CA MET A 1 -43.01 41.92 -82.01
C MET A 1 -42.67 40.99 -80.85
N THR A 2 -43.68 40.30 -80.32
CA THR A 2 -43.64 39.11 -79.43
C THR A 2 -42.71 38.03 -80.00
N THR A 3 -41.94 37.23 -79.25
CA THR A 3 -42.29 36.01 -78.44
C THR A 3 -40.98 35.52 -77.77
N ASN A 4 -40.87 35.24 -76.47
CA ASN A 4 -41.24 34.05 -75.67
C ASN A 4 -40.35 32.77 -75.82
N ILE A 5 -40.07 32.16 -74.66
CA ILE A 5 -39.69 30.74 -74.35
C ILE A 5 -38.18 30.37 -74.19
N ALA A 6 -37.73 30.36 -72.93
CA ALA A 6 -37.15 29.28 -72.08
C ALA A 6 -36.18 28.18 -72.63
N PRO A 7 -35.33 27.57 -71.74
CA PRO A 7 -33.92 27.26 -72.01
C PRO A 7 -33.59 25.75 -72.05
N GLN A 8 -32.49 25.34 -72.72
CA GLN A 8 -31.90 24.00 -72.54
C GLN A 8 -30.36 23.94 -72.69
N THR A 9 -29.74 23.43 -71.61
CA THR A 9 -28.69 22.39 -71.50
C THR A 9 -27.32 22.57 -72.20
N SER A 10 -26.29 22.83 -71.39
CA SER A 10 -24.90 22.45 -71.71
C SER A 10 -24.45 21.30 -70.79
N THR A 11 -23.93 20.26 -71.43
CA THR A 11 -23.42 19.02 -70.87
C THR A 11 -22.00 19.20 -70.33
N THR A 12 -21.78 18.87 -69.07
CA THR A 12 -20.43 18.78 -68.47
C THR A 12 -19.73 17.49 -68.95
N PRO A 13 -18.43 17.51 -69.31
CA PRO A 13 -17.72 16.34 -69.80
C PRO A 13 -17.42 15.31 -68.69
N ALA A 14 -17.40 14.03 -69.09
CA ALA A 14 -17.10 12.88 -68.24
C ALA A 14 -15.65 12.89 -67.70
N THR A 15 -15.52 12.63 -66.40
CA THR A 15 -14.24 12.50 -65.69
C THR A 15 -13.62 11.13 -65.94
N GLU A 16 -12.39 11.13 -66.46
CA GLU A 16 -11.57 9.94 -66.71
C GLU A 16 -11.14 9.24 -65.40
N PRO A 17 -11.10 7.89 -65.32
CA PRO A 17 -10.76 7.19 -64.09
C PRO A 17 -9.25 7.24 -63.79
N LYS A 18 -8.92 7.69 -62.59
CA LYS A 18 -7.56 7.82 -62.05
C LYS A 18 -6.89 6.43 -61.93
N ARG A 19 -5.82 6.22 -62.70
CA ARG A 19 -4.96 5.02 -62.68
C ARG A 19 -4.34 4.85 -61.29
N THR A 20 -4.62 3.73 -60.62
CA THR A 20 -4.01 3.36 -59.34
C THR A 20 -2.58 2.88 -59.56
N GLU A 21 -1.61 3.57 -58.96
CA GLU A 21 -0.23 3.10 -58.85
C GLU A 21 -0.18 1.86 -57.92
N PRO A 22 0.65 0.84 -58.23
CA PRO A 22 0.83 -0.29 -57.34
C PRO A 22 1.56 0.14 -56.05
N PRO A 23 1.20 -0.38 -54.87
CA PRO A 23 1.81 0.03 -53.61
C PRO A 23 3.29 -0.34 -53.59
N ALA A 24 4.13 0.65 -53.29
CA ALA A 24 5.56 0.49 -53.06
C ALA A 24 5.83 -0.66 -52.08
N SER A 25 6.75 -1.54 -52.44
CA SER A 25 7.10 -2.71 -51.64
C SER A 25 7.62 -2.28 -50.27
N ARG A 26 6.82 -2.60 -49.25
CA ARG A 26 7.18 -2.46 -47.84
C ARG A 26 8.31 -3.45 -47.54
N LYS A 27 9.56 -3.04 -47.77
CA LYS A 27 10.74 -3.74 -47.23
C LYS A 27 10.50 -3.91 -45.73
N LYS A 28 10.27 -5.16 -45.31
CA LYS A 28 10.18 -5.53 -43.91
C LYS A 28 11.54 -5.20 -43.27
N ASN A 29 11.54 -4.26 -42.33
CA ASN A 29 12.60 -4.15 -41.33
C ASN A 29 12.58 -5.45 -40.51
N THR A 30 13.36 -6.45 -40.95
CA THR A 30 13.53 -7.74 -40.24
C THR A 30 14.84 -7.77 -39.44
N GLU A 31 15.48 -6.61 -39.23
CA GLU A 31 16.78 -6.53 -38.54
C GLU A 31 16.75 -5.90 -37.13
N GLU A 32 15.62 -5.36 -36.64
CA GLU A 32 15.56 -4.78 -35.29
C GLU A 32 15.14 -5.75 -34.16
N LEU A 33 14.84 -7.02 -34.48
CA LEU A 33 14.33 -7.97 -33.46
C LEU A 33 15.44 -8.71 -32.70
N SER A 34 16.67 -8.78 -33.24
CA SER A 34 17.75 -9.59 -32.66
C SER A 34 18.41 -8.96 -31.43
N GLY A 35 18.52 -7.63 -31.37
CA GLY A 35 19.07 -6.91 -30.20
C GLY A 35 18.15 -6.87 -28.97
N SER A 36 16.89 -7.30 -29.11
CA SER A 36 15.87 -7.22 -28.07
C SER A 36 15.86 -8.44 -27.14
N THR A 37 16.19 -9.63 -27.66
CA THR A 37 16.13 -10.89 -26.91
C THR A 37 17.27 -11.00 -25.89
N GLY A 38 18.51 -10.67 -26.28
CA GLY A 38 19.66 -10.68 -25.36
C GLY A 38 19.50 -9.68 -24.22
N ARG A 39 18.96 -8.48 -24.51
CA ARG A 39 18.69 -7.46 -23.49
C ARG A 39 17.54 -7.87 -22.54
N ARG A 40 16.52 -8.57 -23.04
CA ARG A 40 15.44 -9.12 -22.20
C ARG A 40 15.95 -10.25 -21.30
N LEU A 41 16.73 -11.18 -21.86
CA LEU A 41 17.34 -12.28 -21.11
C LEU A 41 18.27 -11.77 -20.01
N LEU A 42 19.13 -10.80 -20.32
CA LEU A 42 20.00 -10.15 -19.34
C LEU A 42 19.20 -9.47 -18.23
N LYS A 43 18.11 -8.76 -18.56
CA LYS A 43 17.22 -8.15 -17.56
C LYS A 43 16.58 -9.20 -16.66
N HIS A 44 16.07 -10.30 -17.23
CA HIS A 44 15.45 -11.37 -16.44
C HIS A 44 16.47 -12.04 -15.53
N LEU A 45 17.66 -12.36 -16.06
CA LEU A 45 18.74 -12.93 -15.27
C LEU A 45 19.16 -12.03 -14.11
N LEU A 46 19.37 -10.73 -14.36
CA LEU A 46 19.71 -9.75 -13.31
C LEU A 46 18.59 -9.65 -12.26
N LEU A 47 17.33 -9.59 -12.68
CA LEU A 47 16.18 -9.55 -11.76
C LEU A 47 16.06 -10.84 -10.93
N THR A 48 16.29 -12.00 -11.53
CA THR A 48 16.27 -13.30 -10.84
C THR A 48 17.40 -13.39 -9.83
N VAL A 49 18.64 -13.04 -10.20
CA VAL A 49 19.79 -13.05 -9.28
C VAL A 49 19.56 -12.08 -8.14
N PHE A 50 19.11 -10.85 -8.44
CA PHE A 50 18.78 -9.87 -7.42
C PHE A 50 17.66 -10.35 -6.49
N GLY A 51 16.63 -10.99 -7.04
CA GLY A 51 15.55 -11.61 -6.27
C GLY A 51 16.03 -12.71 -5.33
N ILE A 52 16.93 -13.59 -5.80
CA ILE A 52 17.53 -14.64 -4.97
C ILE A 52 18.34 -14.02 -3.81
N ILE A 53 19.15 -12.99 -4.09
CA ILE A 53 19.93 -12.29 -3.07
C ILE A 53 19.02 -11.67 -2.01
N MET A 54 17.90 -11.05 -2.42
CA MET A 54 16.91 -10.47 -1.51
C MET A 54 16.16 -11.52 -0.68
N LEU A 55 15.91 -12.71 -1.23
CA LEU A 55 15.24 -13.80 -0.52
C LEU A 55 16.17 -14.55 0.43
N TYR A 56 17.49 -14.50 0.21
CA TYR A 56 18.46 -15.25 1.00
C TYR A 56 18.32 -15.05 2.53
N PRO A 57 18.23 -13.82 3.08
CA PRO A 57 18.07 -13.62 4.53
C PRO A 57 16.78 -14.23 5.08
N LEU A 58 15.69 -14.21 4.31
CA LEU A 58 14.42 -14.81 4.69
C LEU A 58 14.48 -16.33 4.67
N LEU A 59 15.12 -16.92 3.65
CA LEU A 59 15.36 -18.36 3.57
C LEU A 59 16.29 -18.83 4.69
N TRP A 60 17.34 -18.06 4.98
CA TRP A 60 18.24 -18.34 6.09
C TRP A 60 17.50 -18.27 7.42
N MET A 61 16.63 -17.28 7.64
CA MET A 61 15.80 -17.20 8.85
C MET A 61 14.85 -18.39 8.97
N LEU A 62 14.23 -18.82 7.86
CA LEU A 62 13.35 -19.99 7.84
C LEU A 62 14.12 -21.26 8.21
N VAL A 63 15.29 -21.47 7.60
CA VAL A 63 16.16 -22.62 7.90
C VAL A 63 16.64 -22.57 9.35
N SER A 64 17.08 -21.41 9.83
CA SER A 64 17.54 -21.21 11.21
C SER A 64 16.44 -21.43 12.24
N SER A 65 15.17 -21.18 11.89
CA SER A 65 14.03 -21.50 12.77
C SER A 65 13.85 -23.00 13.04
N LEU A 66 14.46 -23.85 12.22
CA LEU A 66 14.38 -25.31 12.29
C LEU A 66 15.67 -25.95 12.82
N ARG A 67 16.60 -25.15 13.35
CA ARG A 67 17.88 -25.60 13.90
C ARG A 67 17.93 -25.53 15.42
N PRO A 68 18.80 -26.34 16.06
CA PRO A 68 19.18 -26.14 17.45
C PRO A 68 19.83 -24.78 17.69
N ASN A 69 19.53 -24.15 18.83
CA ASN A 69 19.98 -22.79 19.17
C ASN A 69 21.51 -22.59 19.12
N ASP A 70 22.28 -23.62 19.46
CA ASP A 70 23.75 -23.57 19.51
C ASP A 70 24.42 -23.63 18.12
N VAL A 71 23.69 -24.07 17.10
CA VAL A 71 24.19 -24.25 15.73
C VAL A 71 23.88 -23.06 14.82
N ILE A 72 22.81 -22.31 15.12
CA ILE A 72 22.27 -21.20 14.29
C ILE A 72 23.35 -20.24 13.78
N PHE A 73 24.27 -19.79 14.64
CA PHE A 73 25.32 -18.82 14.27
C PHE A 73 26.67 -19.47 13.92
N ARG A 74 26.80 -20.79 14.07
CA ARG A 74 28.01 -21.53 13.68
C ARG A 74 27.95 -21.94 12.21
N GLU A 75 26.75 -22.16 11.68
CA GLU A 75 26.54 -22.63 10.31
C GLU A 75 25.77 -21.59 9.48
N ALA A 76 26.46 -20.91 8.56
CA ALA A 76 25.84 -19.89 7.71
C ALA A 76 25.09 -20.46 6.49
N GLY A 77 25.10 -21.78 6.27
CA GLY A 77 24.49 -22.41 5.09
C GLY A 77 22.95 -22.46 5.13
N LEU A 78 22.33 -22.84 4.01
CA LEU A 78 20.90 -23.14 3.91
C LEU A 78 20.59 -24.64 4.10
N TRP A 79 21.62 -25.47 4.28
CA TRP A 79 21.46 -26.91 4.51
C TRP A 79 21.04 -27.18 5.95
N LEU A 80 20.18 -28.19 6.13
CA LEU A 80 19.78 -28.68 7.44
C LEU A 80 20.42 -30.03 7.70
N ASP A 81 21.27 -30.09 8.72
CA ASP A 81 21.82 -31.35 9.21
C ASP A 81 20.88 -32.01 10.23
N THR A 82 20.17 -31.19 11.01
CA THR A 82 19.14 -31.62 11.96
C THR A 82 17.87 -30.79 11.77
N PHE A 83 16.71 -31.44 11.97
CA PHE A 83 15.40 -30.83 11.79
C PHE A 83 14.68 -30.74 13.13
N GLU A 84 14.59 -29.53 13.67
CA GLU A 84 14.05 -29.26 15.00
C GLU A 84 12.85 -28.31 14.92
N ILE A 85 11.64 -28.89 14.94
CA ILE A 85 10.38 -28.15 14.94
C ILE A 85 10.00 -27.59 16.32
N SER A 86 10.63 -28.07 17.40
CA SER A 86 10.33 -27.67 18.79
C SER A 86 10.38 -26.16 19.00
N ASN A 87 11.25 -25.45 18.27
CA ASN A 87 11.30 -23.98 18.25
C ASN A 87 9.95 -23.29 17.98
N TYR A 88 9.07 -23.92 17.19
CA TYR A 88 7.72 -23.38 16.94
C TYR A 88 6.81 -23.57 18.15
N THR A 89 6.83 -24.75 18.78
CA THR A 89 5.99 -25.04 19.96
C THR A 89 6.50 -24.35 21.22
N GLU A 90 7.82 -24.28 21.38
CA GLU A 90 8.49 -23.56 22.46
C GLU A 90 8.28 -22.06 22.28
N GLY A 91 8.58 -21.52 21.10
CA GLY A 91 8.36 -20.10 20.80
C GLY A 91 6.92 -19.67 20.95
N TRP A 92 5.95 -20.54 20.64
CA TRP A 92 4.54 -20.24 20.84
C TRP A 92 4.17 -20.02 22.31
N ASN A 93 4.87 -20.64 23.26
CA ASN A 93 4.57 -20.59 24.70
C ASN A 93 5.73 -20.03 25.54
N ALA A 94 6.76 -19.47 24.92
CA ALA A 94 7.99 -19.03 25.60
C ALA A 94 7.83 -17.74 26.41
N LEU A 95 6.85 -16.92 26.05
CA LEU A 95 6.56 -15.65 26.71
C LEU A 95 5.42 -15.80 27.73
N GLN A 96 5.12 -14.72 28.44
CA GLN A 96 4.07 -14.70 29.47
C GLN A 96 2.71 -15.17 28.94
N SER A 97 2.40 -14.85 27.69
CA SER A 97 1.18 -15.25 27.00
C SER A 97 1.54 -16.02 25.72
N PRO A 98 0.68 -16.93 25.24
CA PRO A 98 0.92 -17.62 23.97
C PRO A 98 1.04 -16.62 22.81
N PHE A 99 1.86 -16.92 21.80
CA PHE A 99 2.16 -15.97 20.72
C PHE A 99 0.91 -15.50 19.95
N GLY A 100 -0.12 -16.34 19.89
CA GLY A 100 -1.44 -15.98 19.35
C GLY A 100 -2.09 -14.76 20.02
N HIS A 101 -1.79 -14.49 21.29
CA HIS A 101 -2.25 -13.30 22.00
C HIS A 101 -1.66 -12.02 21.41
N TYR A 102 -0.34 -11.98 21.22
CA TYR A 102 0.35 -10.84 20.60
C TYR A 102 -0.06 -10.63 19.14
N MET A 103 -0.41 -11.73 18.46
CA MET A 103 -0.98 -11.71 17.12
C MET A 103 -2.34 -11.02 17.09
N ILE A 104 -3.22 -11.32 18.06
CA ILE A 104 -4.51 -10.66 18.22
C ILE A 104 -4.33 -9.19 18.57
N ASN A 105 -3.46 -8.85 19.51
CA ASN A 105 -3.15 -7.46 19.86
C ASN A 105 -2.71 -6.65 18.63
N SER A 106 -1.79 -7.20 17.83
CA SER A 106 -1.32 -6.57 16.60
C SER A 106 -2.45 -6.39 15.59
N MET A 107 -3.32 -7.39 15.43
CA MET A 107 -4.49 -7.29 14.56
C MET A 107 -5.49 -6.23 15.03
N ILE A 108 -5.71 -6.09 16.34
CA ILE A 108 -6.59 -5.05 16.90
C ILE A 108 -6.06 -3.67 16.53
N VAL A 109 -4.76 -3.41 16.77
CA VAL A 109 -4.12 -2.13 16.45
C VAL A 109 -4.19 -1.84 14.95
N VAL A 110 -3.93 -2.85 14.11
CA VAL A 110 -3.93 -2.72 12.66
C VAL A 110 -5.32 -2.48 12.09
N ILE A 111 -6.32 -3.26 12.50
CA ILE A 111 -7.71 -3.09 12.05
C ILE A 111 -8.24 -1.73 12.52
N GLY A 112 -7.97 -1.35 13.77
CA GLY A 112 -8.32 -0.02 14.29
C GLY A 112 -7.69 1.10 13.46
N SER A 113 -6.40 0.97 13.14
CA SER A 113 -5.67 1.94 12.31
C SER A 113 -6.22 2.03 10.89
N ILE A 114 -6.55 0.89 10.26
CA ILE A 114 -7.16 0.82 8.92
C ILE A 114 -8.50 1.53 8.92
N ILE A 115 -9.40 1.17 9.85
CA ILE A 115 -10.72 1.81 9.96
C ILE A 115 -10.55 3.33 10.19
N GLY A 116 -9.65 3.70 11.11
CA GLY A 116 -9.33 5.09 11.40
C GLY A 116 -8.93 5.87 10.16
N ASN A 117 -7.92 5.39 9.43
CA ASN A 117 -7.43 6.03 8.22
C ASN A 117 -8.46 6.04 7.09
N LEU A 118 -9.16 4.92 6.84
CA LEU A 118 -10.15 4.87 5.76
C LEU A 118 -11.30 5.84 6.00
N VAL A 119 -11.80 5.97 7.23
CA VAL A 119 -12.88 6.90 7.55
C VAL A 119 -12.37 8.34 7.52
N SER A 120 -11.34 8.65 8.31
CA SER A 120 -10.89 10.03 8.52
C SER A 120 -10.26 10.63 7.26
N CYS A 121 -9.37 9.88 6.58
CA CYS A 121 -8.64 10.39 5.44
C CYS A 121 -9.53 10.50 4.20
N SER A 122 -10.49 9.60 4.00
CA SER A 122 -11.42 9.71 2.86
C SER A 122 -12.37 10.88 3.02
N MET A 123 -12.85 11.16 4.23
CA MET A 123 -13.68 12.32 4.53
C MET A 123 -12.90 13.63 4.34
N ALA A 124 -11.68 13.72 4.89
CA ALA A 124 -10.80 14.86 4.70
C ALA A 124 -10.48 15.07 3.22
N ALA A 125 -10.18 13.99 2.50
CA ALA A 125 -9.87 14.06 1.08
C ALA A 125 -11.06 14.53 0.24
N TYR A 126 -12.27 14.04 0.52
CA TYR A 126 -13.50 14.51 -0.13
C TYR A 126 -13.71 16.01 0.11
N ALA A 127 -13.51 16.49 1.34
CA ALA A 127 -13.59 17.91 1.65
C ALA A 127 -12.60 18.73 0.82
N PHE A 128 -11.31 18.36 0.79
CA PHE A 128 -10.29 19.06 0.02
C PHE A 128 -10.45 18.96 -1.51
N ALA A 129 -11.07 17.89 -2.01
CA ALA A 129 -11.23 17.65 -3.44
C ALA A 129 -12.53 18.26 -4.00
N ARG A 130 -13.64 18.22 -3.26
CA ARG A 130 -14.97 18.61 -3.76
C ARG A 130 -15.58 19.84 -3.10
N LEU A 131 -15.32 20.07 -1.82
CA LEU A 131 -15.91 21.22 -1.13
C LEU A 131 -15.14 22.51 -1.43
N LYS A 132 -15.89 23.62 -1.45
CA LYS A 132 -15.35 24.99 -1.52
C LYS A 132 -15.50 25.60 -0.13
N PHE A 133 -14.38 25.89 0.53
CA PHE A 133 -14.36 26.54 1.84
C PHE A 133 -13.19 27.52 1.93
N ARG A 134 -13.31 28.47 2.86
CA ARG A 134 -12.32 29.55 3.04
C ARG A 134 -10.96 28.95 3.43
N ARG A 135 -9.87 29.42 2.80
CA ARG A 135 -8.48 28.98 3.05
C ARG A 135 -8.18 27.51 2.73
N ARG A 136 -8.99 26.84 1.90
CA ARG A 136 -8.75 25.45 1.47
C ARG A 136 -7.32 25.19 1.00
N ASN A 137 -6.76 26.04 0.14
CA ASN A 137 -5.42 25.84 -0.42
C ASN A 137 -4.33 25.99 0.65
N LEU A 138 -4.49 26.92 1.60
CA LEU A 138 -3.57 27.10 2.72
C LEU A 138 -3.60 25.89 3.65
N LEU A 139 -4.79 25.42 4.04
CA LEU A 139 -4.95 24.24 4.91
C LEU A 139 -4.42 22.97 4.23
N PHE A 140 -4.61 22.85 2.91
CA PHE A 140 -4.03 21.75 2.15
C PHE A 140 -2.50 21.82 2.13
N ALA A 141 -1.92 23.02 1.97
CA ALA A 141 -0.47 23.20 2.05
C ALA A 141 0.09 22.89 3.45
N ILE A 142 -0.60 23.29 4.51
CA ILE A 142 -0.23 22.95 5.89
C ILE A 142 -0.24 21.44 6.10
N MET A 143 -1.29 20.75 5.64
CA MET A 143 -1.35 19.28 5.69
C MET A 143 -0.21 18.63 4.91
N LEU A 144 0.21 19.17 3.76
CA LEU A 144 1.37 18.65 3.06
C LEU A 144 2.68 18.85 3.82
N MET A 145 2.84 19.98 4.52
CA MET A 145 4.03 20.23 5.33
C MET A 145 4.18 19.23 6.48
N THR A 146 3.09 18.69 7.03
CA THR A 146 3.19 17.70 8.11
C THR A 146 3.77 16.36 7.65
N ILE A 147 3.76 16.06 6.35
CA ILE A 147 4.42 14.86 5.79
C ILE A 147 5.94 14.92 5.99
N MET A 148 6.52 16.13 6.05
CA MET A 148 7.96 16.33 6.24
C MET A 148 8.39 16.20 7.71
N LEU A 149 7.44 16.14 8.64
CA LEU A 149 7.73 16.12 10.06
C LEU A 149 8.18 14.71 10.48
N PRO A 150 9.39 14.55 11.06
CA PRO A 150 9.84 13.25 11.54
C PRO A 150 9.03 12.82 12.76
N ILE A 151 8.51 11.57 12.73
CA ILE A 151 7.67 11.03 13.81
C ILE A 151 8.37 11.04 15.19
N HIS A 152 9.69 10.92 15.21
CA HIS A 152 10.47 10.92 16.46
C HIS A 152 10.43 12.24 17.23
N VAL A 153 10.12 13.37 16.56
CA VAL A 153 10.02 14.68 17.23
C VAL A 153 8.67 14.85 17.92
N ILE A 154 7.61 14.22 17.39
CA ILE A 154 6.25 14.32 17.94
C ILE A 154 5.93 13.25 18.97
N ILE A 155 6.63 12.12 18.97
CA ILE A 155 6.27 10.98 19.80
C ILE A 155 6.42 11.27 21.30
N VAL A 156 7.43 12.04 21.71
CA VAL A 156 7.67 12.40 23.11
C VAL A 156 6.55 13.29 23.65
N PRO A 157 6.19 14.44 23.03
CA PRO A 157 5.07 15.24 23.51
C PRO A 157 3.74 14.50 23.42
N GLN A 158 3.55 13.66 22.40
CA GLN A 158 2.36 12.82 22.29
C GLN A 158 2.28 11.79 23.43
N TYR A 159 3.39 11.19 23.82
CA TYR A 159 3.46 10.28 24.96
C TYR A 159 3.07 10.97 26.25
N ILE A 160 3.58 12.19 26.51
CA ILE A 160 3.23 12.97 27.70
C ILE A 160 1.70 13.16 27.79
N ILE A 161 1.06 13.57 26.68
CA ILE A 161 -0.40 13.75 26.63
C ILE A 161 -1.14 12.45 26.98
N PHE A 162 -0.77 11.32 26.38
CA PHE A 162 -1.43 10.04 26.65
C PHE A 162 -1.12 9.48 28.04
N SER A 163 0.06 9.77 28.58
CA SER A 163 0.44 9.42 29.95
C SER A 163 -0.39 10.20 30.97
N GLU A 164 -0.57 11.51 30.77
CA GLU A 164 -1.41 12.36 31.64
C GLU A 164 -2.88 11.94 31.60
N MET A 165 -3.37 11.45 30.45
CA MET A 165 -4.72 10.90 30.31
C MET A 165 -4.86 9.45 30.85
N GLY A 166 -3.76 8.81 31.26
CA GLY A 166 -3.77 7.43 31.74
C GLY A 166 -4.07 6.39 30.65
N TRP A 167 -3.73 6.66 29.38
CA TRP A 167 -3.98 5.77 28.24
C TRP A 167 -2.74 4.98 27.79
N VAL A 168 -1.61 5.12 28.48
CA VAL A 168 -0.46 4.22 28.34
C VAL A 168 -0.88 2.79 28.72
N ASN A 169 -0.29 1.78 28.09
CA ASN A 169 -0.72 0.37 28.15
C ASN A 169 -2.14 0.14 27.64
N THR A 170 -2.58 0.95 26.67
CA THR A 170 -3.77 0.69 25.87
C THR A 170 -3.45 0.82 24.39
N PHE A 171 -4.32 0.33 23.50
CA PHE A 171 -4.17 0.52 22.05
C PHE A 171 -4.60 1.91 21.57
N ILE A 172 -5.19 2.73 22.45
CA ILE A 172 -5.77 4.04 22.08
C ILE A 172 -4.71 4.99 21.51
N PRO A 173 -3.51 5.17 22.10
CA PRO A 173 -2.48 6.06 21.56
C PRO A 173 -2.02 5.70 20.14
N LEU A 174 -2.17 4.43 19.75
CA LEU A 174 -1.78 3.90 18.44
C LEU A 174 -2.88 4.09 17.39
N VAL A 175 -4.15 3.98 17.79
CA VAL A 175 -5.32 4.01 16.90
C VAL A 175 -5.94 5.41 16.78
N LEU A 176 -6.07 6.14 17.89
CA LEU A 176 -6.79 7.41 17.93
C LEU A 176 -6.23 8.47 16.96
N PRO A 177 -4.91 8.66 16.81
CA PRO A 177 -4.38 9.61 15.83
C PRO A 177 -4.87 9.32 14.40
N LYS A 178 -5.02 8.04 14.03
CA LYS A 178 -5.51 7.61 12.72
C LYS A 178 -6.95 8.08 12.46
N LEU A 179 -7.79 8.14 13.49
CA LEU A 179 -9.15 8.71 13.41
C LEU A 179 -9.16 10.23 13.19
N LEU A 180 -8.06 10.92 13.49
CA LEU A 180 -7.92 12.37 13.32
C LEU A 180 -7.26 12.76 11.98
N ALA A 181 -7.11 11.80 11.05
CA ALA A 181 -6.48 12.00 9.75
C ALA A 181 -5.05 12.56 9.84
N THR A 182 -4.27 12.13 10.85
CA THR A 182 -2.88 12.56 11.02
C THR A 182 -1.95 12.05 9.93
N ASP A 183 -2.32 10.95 9.25
CA ASP A 183 -1.56 10.36 8.15
C ASP A 183 -1.80 11.15 6.84
N ALA A 184 -1.22 12.34 6.77
CA ALA A 184 -1.37 13.29 5.66
C ALA A 184 -1.08 12.70 4.26
N PHE A 185 -0.19 11.70 4.18
CA PHE A 185 0.06 10.96 2.94
C PHE A 185 -1.21 10.32 2.37
N PHE A 186 -2.05 9.68 3.21
CA PHE A 186 -3.27 9.03 2.76
C PHE A 186 -4.34 10.06 2.35
N VAL A 187 -4.44 11.17 3.09
CA VAL A 187 -5.29 12.30 2.68
C VAL A 187 -4.88 12.79 1.30
N PHE A 188 -3.58 13.04 1.09
CA PHE A 188 -3.05 13.50 -0.18
C PHE A 188 -3.34 12.51 -1.32
N LEU A 189 -3.02 11.22 -1.13
CA LEU A 189 -3.24 10.16 -2.11
C LEU A 189 -4.72 10.11 -2.54
N MET A 190 -5.64 10.15 -1.58
CA MET A 190 -7.07 10.13 -1.86
C MET A 190 -7.55 11.44 -2.52
N VAL A 191 -7.00 12.61 -2.16
CA VAL A 191 -7.30 13.87 -2.85
C VAL A 191 -6.91 13.80 -4.31
N GLN A 192 -5.71 13.30 -4.63
CA GLN A 192 -5.27 13.17 -6.02
C GLN A 192 -6.16 12.21 -6.79
N PHE A 193 -6.53 11.08 -6.18
CA PHE A 193 -7.45 10.13 -6.80
C PHE A 193 -8.82 10.76 -7.09
N ILE A 194 -9.45 11.38 -6.09
CA ILE A 194 -10.78 12.00 -6.24
C ILE A 194 -10.74 13.12 -7.27
N ARG A 195 -9.66 13.91 -7.35
CA ARG A 195 -9.51 14.96 -8.38
C ARG A 195 -9.40 14.41 -9.80
N GLY A 196 -8.93 13.18 -9.97
CA GLY A 196 -8.93 12.49 -11.27
C GLY A 196 -10.31 11.99 -11.70
N LEU A 197 -11.29 11.89 -10.80
CA LEU A 197 -12.65 11.50 -11.15
C LEU A 197 -13.41 12.64 -11.86
N PRO A 198 -14.13 12.36 -12.96
CA PRO A 198 -14.95 13.34 -13.67
C PRO A 198 -15.93 14.05 -12.73
N LYS A 199 -16.07 15.38 -12.84
CA LYS A 199 -16.95 16.17 -11.97
C LYS A 199 -18.42 16.06 -12.37
N GLU A 200 -18.68 15.67 -13.60
CA GLU A 200 -19.99 15.46 -14.20
C GLU A 200 -20.80 14.43 -13.39
N LEU A 201 -20.13 13.46 -12.75
CA LEU A 201 -20.76 12.51 -11.84
C LEU A 201 -21.39 13.19 -10.61
N ASP A 202 -20.72 14.21 -10.06
CA ASP A 202 -21.21 14.95 -8.90
C ASP A 202 -22.36 15.89 -9.30
N GLU A 203 -22.27 16.47 -10.49
CA GLU A 203 -23.28 17.38 -11.06
C GLU A 203 -24.57 16.62 -11.39
N ALA A 204 -24.47 15.46 -12.04
CA ALA A 204 -25.60 14.58 -12.31
C ALA A 204 -26.31 14.15 -11.01
N ALA A 205 -25.54 13.72 -10.00
CA ALA A 205 -26.10 13.34 -8.71
C ALA A 205 -26.79 14.52 -7.99
N ARG A 206 -26.27 15.73 -8.16
CA ARG A 206 -26.90 16.94 -7.61
C ARG A 206 -28.20 17.29 -8.32
N ILE A 207 -28.29 17.05 -9.63
CA ILE A 207 -29.56 17.17 -10.39
C ILE A 207 -30.59 16.16 -9.86
N ASP A 208 -30.16 14.95 -9.47
CA ASP A 208 -31.00 13.94 -8.80
C ASP A 208 -31.31 14.25 -7.32
N GLY A 209 -31.00 15.46 -6.85
CA GLY A 209 -31.27 15.91 -5.48
C GLY A 209 -30.34 15.31 -4.41
N CYS A 210 -29.20 14.73 -4.80
CA CYS A 210 -28.24 14.20 -3.83
C CYS A 210 -27.44 15.32 -3.14
N GLY A 211 -27.45 15.31 -1.80
CA GLY A 211 -26.54 16.12 -0.98
C GLY A 211 -25.12 15.55 -0.92
N HIS A 212 -24.18 16.30 -0.33
CA HIS A 212 -22.77 15.92 -0.28
C HIS A 212 -22.49 14.58 0.38
N VAL A 213 -23.23 14.21 1.44
CA VAL A 213 -23.08 12.92 2.12
C VAL A 213 -23.45 11.75 1.20
N ARG A 214 -24.53 11.91 0.41
CA ARG A 214 -24.99 10.89 -0.53
C ARG A 214 -24.04 10.75 -1.71
N ILE A 215 -23.54 11.87 -2.25
CA ILE A 215 -22.51 11.88 -3.30
C ILE A 215 -21.24 11.17 -2.81
N PHE A 216 -20.76 11.52 -1.61
CA PHE A 216 -19.58 10.90 -1.02
C PHE A 216 -19.76 9.38 -0.86
N THR A 217 -20.81 8.95 -0.16
CA THR A 217 -20.99 7.54 0.20
C THR A 217 -21.39 6.64 -0.97
N ARG A 218 -22.22 7.12 -1.91
CA ARG A 218 -22.76 6.29 -3.00
C ARG A 218 -21.99 6.38 -4.31
N ILE A 219 -21.20 7.44 -4.52
CA ILE A 219 -20.52 7.69 -5.80
C ILE A 219 -19.02 7.72 -5.61
N ILE A 220 -18.51 8.66 -4.80
CA ILE A 220 -17.06 8.85 -4.65
C ILE A 220 -16.40 7.65 -3.95
N LEU A 221 -16.97 7.19 -2.83
CA LEU A 221 -16.38 6.13 -2.01
C LEU A 221 -16.22 4.79 -2.77
N PRO A 222 -17.23 4.31 -3.54
CA PRO A 222 -17.06 3.12 -4.38
C PRO A 222 -16.07 3.29 -5.54
N LEU A 223 -16.01 4.49 -6.14
CA LEU A 223 -15.08 4.76 -7.24
C LEU A 223 -13.62 4.85 -6.77
N MET A 224 -13.40 5.26 -5.51
CA MET A 224 -12.06 5.34 -4.92
C MET A 224 -11.53 4.04 -4.30
N MET A 225 -12.18 2.90 -4.56
CA MET A 225 -11.73 1.58 -4.09
C MET A 225 -10.24 1.29 -4.35
N PRO A 226 -9.61 1.67 -5.49
CA PRO A 226 -8.17 1.48 -5.66
C PRO A 226 -7.32 2.28 -4.65
N ALA A 227 -7.71 3.52 -4.35
CA ALA A 227 -7.04 4.36 -3.36
C ALA A 227 -7.27 3.88 -1.93
N LEU A 228 -8.50 3.42 -1.61
CA LEU A 228 -8.82 2.80 -0.32
C LEU A 228 -8.01 1.52 -0.12
N ALA A 229 -7.97 0.63 -1.11
CA ALA A 229 -7.17 -0.60 -1.06
C ALA A 229 -5.68 -0.32 -0.85
N THR A 230 -5.14 0.68 -1.55
CA THR A 230 -3.75 1.12 -1.37
C THR A 230 -3.51 1.60 0.07
N THR A 231 -4.42 2.43 0.59
CA THR A 231 -4.35 2.91 1.98
C THR A 231 -4.41 1.79 3.00
N THR A 232 -5.30 0.81 2.80
CA THR A 232 -5.42 -0.38 3.66
C THR A 232 -4.12 -1.17 3.71
N ILE A 233 -3.51 -1.44 2.54
CA ILE A 233 -2.28 -2.24 2.47
C ILE A 233 -1.12 -1.52 3.13
N PHE A 234 -0.91 -0.24 2.84
CA PHE A 234 0.15 0.53 3.47
C PHE A 234 -0.08 0.70 4.98
N THR A 235 -1.31 0.98 5.41
CA THR A 235 -1.63 1.07 6.84
C THR A 235 -1.35 -0.28 7.54
N PHE A 236 -1.73 -1.40 6.92
CA PHE A 236 -1.43 -2.73 7.45
C PHE A 236 0.07 -2.91 7.62
N ILE A 237 0.85 -2.72 6.56
CA ILE A 237 2.30 -2.96 6.56
C ILE A 237 3.00 -2.04 7.56
N TRP A 238 2.65 -0.75 7.58
CA TRP A 238 3.29 0.21 8.47
C TRP A 238 2.95 -0.04 9.92
N THR A 239 1.68 -0.23 10.26
CA THR A 239 1.26 -0.50 11.64
C THR A 239 1.75 -1.86 12.13
N TRP A 240 1.79 -2.88 11.27
CA TRP A 240 2.31 -4.21 11.63
C TRP A 240 3.80 -4.19 11.98
N ASN A 241 4.58 -3.38 11.26
CA ASN A 241 6.03 -3.30 11.43
C ASN A 241 6.45 -2.18 12.41
N ASP A 242 5.51 -1.43 12.98
CA ASP A 242 5.81 -0.30 13.87
C ASP A 242 6.24 -0.79 15.25
N PHE A 243 7.51 -1.17 15.36
CA PHE A 243 8.11 -1.54 16.63
C PHE A 243 8.24 -0.36 17.59
N PHE A 244 8.70 0.79 17.10
CA PHE A 244 9.18 1.88 17.94
C PHE A 244 8.04 2.56 18.70
N SER A 245 6.92 2.88 18.04
CA SER A 245 5.81 3.53 18.74
C SER A 245 5.12 2.57 19.71
N GLN A 246 4.97 1.31 19.30
CA GLN A 246 4.33 0.28 20.11
C GLN A 246 5.12 -0.01 21.38
N LEU A 247 6.46 -0.06 21.29
CA LEU A 247 7.34 -0.22 22.46
C LEU A 247 7.18 0.92 23.49
N ILE A 248 6.96 2.16 23.03
CA ILE A 248 6.82 3.32 23.92
C ILE A 248 5.50 3.28 24.69
N TYR A 249 4.40 2.85 24.06
CA TYR A 249 3.07 2.86 24.68
C TYR A 249 2.68 1.56 25.37
N LEU A 250 3.28 0.43 25.01
CA LEU A 250 2.90 -0.90 25.48
C LEU A 250 4.07 -1.48 26.29
N THR A 251 4.10 -1.17 27.58
CA THR A 251 5.10 -1.67 28.54
C THR A 251 4.65 -2.94 29.26
N ASP A 252 3.35 -3.15 29.41
CA ASP A 252 2.79 -4.35 30.03
C ASP A 252 2.87 -5.56 29.08
N PRO A 253 3.43 -6.72 29.51
CA PRO A 253 3.63 -7.87 28.62
C PRO A 253 2.35 -8.36 27.95
N GLU A 254 1.21 -8.35 28.65
CA GLU A 254 -0.09 -8.73 28.08
C GLU A 254 -0.55 -7.80 26.97
N MET A 255 -0.03 -6.57 26.91
CA MET A 255 -0.41 -5.58 25.90
C MET A 255 0.53 -5.60 24.69
N TYR A 256 1.59 -6.41 24.70
CA TYR A 256 2.55 -6.43 23.61
C TYR A 256 1.91 -6.80 22.27
N THR A 257 2.38 -6.11 21.24
CA THR A 257 2.20 -6.51 19.85
C THR A 257 3.34 -7.43 19.43
N VAL A 258 3.23 -8.04 18.25
CA VAL A 258 4.21 -8.98 17.74
C VAL A 258 5.62 -8.40 17.64
N PRO A 259 5.84 -7.19 17.09
CA PRO A 259 7.20 -6.62 17.06
C PRO A 259 7.81 -6.46 18.46
N VAL A 260 7.00 -6.07 19.45
CA VAL A 260 7.45 -5.89 20.83
C VAL A 260 7.72 -7.24 21.49
N ALA A 261 6.82 -8.22 21.32
CA ALA A 261 7.00 -9.58 21.84
C ALA A 261 8.23 -10.28 21.25
N LEU A 262 8.47 -10.14 19.94
CA LEU A 262 9.66 -10.70 19.28
C LEU A 262 10.97 -10.16 19.88
N ARG A 263 10.98 -8.89 20.32
CA ARG A 263 12.14 -8.30 21.00
C ARG A 263 12.42 -8.95 22.36
N SER A 264 11.39 -9.45 23.05
CA SER A 264 11.51 -10.11 24.35
C SER A 264 12.17 -11.50 24.29
N PHE A 265 12.29 -12.12 23.12
CA PHE A 265 13.07 -13.37 22.96
C PHE A 265 14.59 -13.16 23.09
N VAL A 266 15.04 -11.90 22.94
CA VAL A 266 16.45 -11.53 23.04
C VAL A 266 16.70 -10.93 24.42
N ASP A 267 17.11 -11.77 25.36
CA ASP A 267 17.54 -11.35 26.69
C ASP A 267 19.04 -11.01 26.69
N SER A 268 19.38 -9.86 27.26
CA SER A 268 20.77 -9.44 27.47
C SER A 268 21.44 -10.14 28.66
N THR A 269 20.66 -10.84 29.49
CA THR A 269 21.04 -11.34 30.82
C THR A 269 20.91 -12.85 30.95
N ALA A 270 20.15 -13.50 30.05
CA ALA A 270 19.94 -14.94 30.00
C ALA A 270 20.25 -15.50 28.60
N THR A 271 20.15 -16.81 28.44
CA THR A 271 20.31 -17.49 27.14
C THR A 271 19.18 -17.07 26.20
N SER A 272 19.51 -16.29 25.18
CA SER A 272 18.55 -15.90 24.13
C SER A 272 18.07 -17.11 23.34
N SER A 273 16.74 -17.24 23.13
CA SER A 273 16.14 -18.33 22.34
C SER A 273 15.95 -17.90 20.89
N TRP A 274 17.06 -17.90 20.14
CA TRP A 274 17.12 -17.46 18.74
C TRP A 274 16.28 -18.31 17.80
N GLY A 275 16.23 -19.62 18.00
CA GLY A 275 15.40 -20.55 17.24
C GLY A 275 13.92 -20.22 17.39
N SER A 276 13.47 -20.02 18.63
CA SER A 276 12.09 -19.58 18.92
C SER A 276 11.77 -18.21 18.35
N MET A 277 12.71 -17.25 18.47
CA MET A 277 12.57 -15.92 17.86
C MET A 277 12.39 -16.01 16.34
N PHE A 278 13.22 -16.79 15.65
CA PHE A 278 13.11 -16.97 14.21
C PHE A 278 11.83 -17.71 13.81
N ALA A 279 11.43 -18.74 14.55
CA ALA A 279 10.16 -19.43 14.33
C ALA A 279 8.97 -18.48 14.43
N MET A 280 8.90 -17.67 15.50
CA MET A 280 7.83 -16.68 15.67
C MET A 280 7.92 -15.52 14.67
N SER A 281 9.12 -15.17 14.19
CA SER A 281 9.31 -14.21 13.10
C SER A 281 8.78 -14.74 11.76
N ILE A 282 8.91 -16.05 11.49
CA ILE A 282 8.30 -16.68 10.32
C ILE A 282 6.77 -16.66 10.43
N VAL A 283 6.23 -16.99 11.61
CA VAL A 283 4.79 -16.92 11.87
C VAL A 283 4.27 -15.50 11.65
N SER A 284 4.99 -14.47 12.13
CA SER A 284 4.59 -13.07 11.99
C SER A 284 4.60 -12.54 10.56
N LEU A 285 5.35 -13.18 9.66
CA LEU A 285 5.35 -12.84 8.23
C LEU A 285 4.10 -13.33 7.50
N LEU A 286 3.42 -14.37 7.99
CA LEU A 286 2.26 -14.95 7.32
C LEU A 286 1.15 -13.91 7.04
N PRO A 287 0.72 -13.08 8.01
CA PRO A 287 -0.35 -12.11 7.74
C PRO A 287 0.08 -11.03 6.74
N VAL A 288 1.33 -10.56 6.81
CA VAL A 288 1.89 -9.57 5.87
C VAL A 288 1.91 -10.16 4.45
N PHE A 289 2.36 -11.40 4.32
CA PHE A 289 2.39 -12.11 3.05
C PHE A 289 0.99 -12.27 2.45
N LEU A 290 -0.01 -12.65 3.26
CA LEU A 290 -1.39 -12.78 2.81
C LEU A 290 -1.95 -11.43 2.32
N VAL A 291 -1.74 -10.35 3.07
CA VAL A 291 -2.19 -9.01 2.67
C VAL A 291 -1.53 -8.59 1.35
N PHE A 292 -0.24 -8.85 1.17
CA PHE A 292 0.45 -8.57 -0.09
C PHE A 292 -0.08 -9.42 -1.24
N LEU A 293 -0.27 -10.72 -1.05
CA LEU A 293 -0.74 -11.67 -2.06
C LEU A 293 -2.12 -11.26 -2.61
N PHE A 294 -3.05 -10.87 -1.72
CA PHE A 294 -4.38 -10.41 -2.12
C PHE A 294 -4.40 -8.94 -2.58
N GLY A 295 -3.47 -8.13 -2.07
CA GLY A 295 -3.37 -6.69 -2.30
C GLY A 295 -2.64 -6.28 -3.57
N GLN A 296 -1.72 -7.10 -4.10
CA GLN A 296 -0.84 -6.75 -5.23
C GLN A 296 -1.60 -6.24 -6.47
N LYS A 297 -2.76 -6.83 -6.78
CA LYS A 297 -3.58 -6.41 -7.93
C LYS A 297 -4.14 -5.00 -7.79
N TYR A 298 -4.35 -4.54 -6.56
CA TYR A 298 -4.87 -3.20 -6.26
C TYR A 298 -3.76 -2.17 -6.20
N LEU A 299 -2.56 -2.55 -5.69
CA LEU A 299 -1.38 -1.66 -5.70
C LEU A 299 -0.99 -1.27 -7.13
N VAL A 300 -0.94 -2.23 -8.04
CA VAL A 300 -0.62 -1.98 -9.46
C VAL A 300 -1.63 -1.04 -10.11
N LYS A 301 -2.93 -1.24 -9.84
CA LYS A 301 -4.01 -0.38 -10.35
C LYS A 301 -4.00 1.01 -9.72
N GLY A 302 -3.66 1.15 -8.44
CA GLY A 302 -3.64 2.43 -7.73
C GLY A 302 -2.48 3.35 -8.19
N ILE A 303 -1.30 2.78 -8.43
CA ILE A 303 -0.11 3.52 -8.90
C ILE A 303 -0.23 3.89 -10.39
N ALA A 304 -0.84 3.02 -11.21
CA ALA A 304 -0.99 3.30 -12.64
C ALA A 304 -1.85 4.54 -12.92
N THR A 305 -2.84 4.86 -12.07
CA THR A 305 -3.74 6.01 -12.28
C THR A 305 -3.12 7.36 -11.92
N THR A 306 -2.04 7.40 -11.12
CA THR A 306 -1.37 8.65 -10.74
C THR A 306 -0.25 9.07 -11.71
N GLY A 307 0.20 8.15 -12.58
CA GLY A 307 1.34 8.36 -13.48
C GLY A 307 1.01 8.61 -14.96
N ILE A 308 -0.24 8.49 -15.39
CA ILE A 308 -0.62 8.72 -16.80
C ILE A 308 -1.00 10.20 -16.98
N LYS A 309 -0.04 10.96 -17.51
CA LYS A 309 -0.27 12.17 -18.30
C LYS A 309 0.03 11.85 -19.75
#